data_AF-A0A972EC12-F1
#
_entry.id   AF-A0A972EC12-F1
#
_cell.length_a   1.000
_cell.length_b   1.000
_cell.length_c   1.000
_cell.angle_alpha   90.00
_cell.angle_beta   90.00
_cell.angle_gamma   90.00
#
_symmetry.space_group_name_H-M   'P 1'
#
loop_
_entity.id
_entity.type
_entity.pdbx_description
1 polymer ?
#
loop_
_entity_poly.entity_id
_entity_poly.type
_entity_poly.pdbx_seq_one_letter_code
_entity_poly.pdbx_strand_id
1 'polypeptide(L)'
;GAVPRDEITLKTILDERGLELVWEPTRREDLIRFGMYTEPTTDKYLGCPAATGAGAWSYDATGYKLVFPIPASVLELNTKLTQNPGY
;
A
#
# COMPACT_ATOMS: atom_id res chain seq x y z
N GLY A 1 28.46 1.18 5.92
CA GLY A 1 27.99 2.06 6.99
C GLY A 1 27.05 3.10 6.39
N ALA A 2 26.23 3.77 7.20
CA ALA A 2 25.32 4.81 6.70
C ALA A 2 26.08 5.96 6.05
N VAL A 3 25.58 6.47 4.94
CA VAL A 3 26.16 7.60 4.19
C VAL A 3 25.43 8.89 4.61
N PRO A 4 26.14 9.97 4.95
CA PRO A 4 25.51 11.26 5.24
C PRO A 4 24.63 11.71 4.08
N ARG A 5 23.48 12.29 4.40
CA ARG A 5 22.54 12.84 3.43
C ARG A 5 22.68 14.35 3.43
N ASP A 6 22.99 14.93 2.27
CA ASP A 6 23.12 16.38 2.11
C ASP A 6 21.75 17.09 2.05
N GLU A 7 20.68 16.35 1.73
CA GLU A 7 19.31 16.87 1.63
C GLU A 7 18.29 15.92 2.28
N ILE A 8 17.39 16.50 3.08
CA ILE A 8 16.27 15.80 3.69
C ILE A 8 14.99 16.14 2.92
N THR A 9 14.52 15.19 2.13
CA THR A 9 13.25 15.25 1.39
C THR A 9 12.34 14.11 1.84
N LEU A 10 11.05 14.20 1.51
CA LEU A 10 10.12 13.10 1.80
C LEU A 10 10.60 11.77 1.22
N LYS A 11 11.15 11.79 -0.01
CA LYS A 11 11.70 10.60 -0.66
C LYS A 11 12.87 10.03 0.13
N THR A 12 13.83 10.86 0.55
CA THR A 12 15.00 10.37 1.28
C THR A 12 14.62 9.78 2.64
N ILE A 13 13.62 10.35 3.32
CA ILE A 13 13.06 9.79 4.56
C ILE A 13 12.38 8.44 4.30
N LEU A 14 11.51 8.36 3.29
CA LEU A 14 10.79 7.12 2.96
C LEU A 14 11.72 6.00 2.52
N ASP A 15 12.80 6.32 1.81
CA ASP A 15 13.80 5.34 1.40
C ASP A 15 14.54 4.76 2.62
N GLU A 16 14.96 5.58 3.58
CA GLU A 16 15.61 5.06 4.81
C GLU A 16 14.66 4.27 5.69
N ARG A 17 13.41 4.72 5.84
CA ARG A 17 12.40 3.95 6.58
C ARG A 17 12.15 2.58 5.96
N GLY A 18 12.20 2.49 4.62
CA GLY A 18 12.07 1.22 3.91
C GLY A 18 13.25 0.26 4.14
N LEU A 19 14.44 0.78 4.46
CA LEU A 19 15.62 0.00 4.80
C LEU A 19 15.63 -0.38 6.29
N GLU A 20 15.40 0.58 7.18
CA GLU A 20 15.48 0.41 8.63
C GLU A 20 14.35 -0.47 9.18
N LEU A 21 13.12 -0.26 8.69
CA LEU A 21 11.91 -0.93 9.19
C LEU A 21 11.44 -2.03 8.23
N VAL A 22 12.37 -2.62 7.48
CA VAL A 22 12.05 -3.72 6.57
C VAL A 22 11.50 -4.90 7.37
N TRP A 23 10.44 -5.55 6.86
CA TRP A 23 9.71 -6.61 7.56
C TRP A 23 8.95 -6.18 8.82
N GLU A 24 8.95 -4.89 9.15
CA GLU A 24 8.06 -4.31 10.15
C GLU A 24 6.90 -3.62 9.44
N PRO A 25 5.63 -3.97 9.72
CA PRO A 25 4.46 -3.59 8.93
C PRO A 25 4.16 -2.08 9.02
N THR A 26 4.93 -1.30 8.27
CA THR A 26 4.92 0.17 8.29
C THR A 26 4.91 0.75 6.88
N ARG A 27 5.47 0.01 5.91
CA ARG A 27 5.64 0.49 4.53
C ARG A 27 4.30 0.76 3.85
N ARG A 28 3.27 -0.06 4.10
CA ARG A 28 1.94 0.12 3.49
C ARG A 28 1.33 1.44 3.96
N GLU A 29 1.32 1.68 5.26
CA GLU A 29 0.72 2.83 5.91
C GLU A 29 1.43 4.12 5.48
N ASP A 30 2.77 4.09 5.40
CA ASP A 30 3.56 5.22 4.91
C ASP A 30 3.18 5.56 3.46
N LEU A 31 3.18 4.58 2.56
CA LEU A 31 2.85 4.81 1.16
C LEU A 31 1.39 5.29 0.97
N ILE A 32 0.45 4.84 1.80
CA ILE A 32 -0.93 5.33 1.77
C ILE A 32 -0.99 6.80 2.20
N ARG A 33 -0.34 7.15 3.32
CA ARG A 33 -0.34 8.54 3.84
C ARG A 33 0.26 9.55 2.86
N PHE A 34 1.23 9.12 2.06
CA PHE A 34 1.90 9.96 1.06
C PHE A 34 1.36 9.78 -0.36
N GLY A 35 0.26 9.05 -0.56
CA GLY A 35 -0.38 8.90 -1.87
C GLY A 35 0.44 8.11 -2.89
N MET A 36 1.39 7.29 -2.44
CA MET A 36 2.30 6.50 -3.27
C MET A 36 1.92 5.01 -3.37
N TYR A 37 0.92 4.56 -2.60
CA TYR A 37 0.61 3.12 -2.51
C TYR A 37 0.09 2.51 -3.81
N THR A 38 -0.67 3.26 -4.61
CA THR A 38 -1.25 2.79 -5.88
C THR A 38 -0.27 2.88 -7.05
N GLU A 39 0.83 3.61 -6.89
CA GLU A 39 1.82 3.81 -7.93
C GLU A 39 2.59 2.53 -8.25
N PRO A 40 3.04 2.36 -9.51
CA PRO A 40 3.93 1.27 -9.87
C PRO A 40 5.28 1.36 -9.13
N THR A 41 5.83 0.22 -8.74
CA THR A 41 7.21 0.09 -8.24
C THR A 41 8.00 -0.85 -9.14
N THR A 42 9.30 -1.03 -8.85
CA THR A 42 10.19 -1.92 -9.60
C THR A 42 9.72 -3.38 -9.60
N ASP A 43 8.93 -3.78 -8.61
CA ASP A 43 8.43 -5.12 -8.35
C ASP A 43 6.88 -5.21 -8.40
N LYS A 44 6.20 -4.10 -8.74
CA LYS A 44 4.74 -4.02 -8.81
C LYS A 44 4.33 -3.08 -9.95
N TYR A 45 4.17 -3.65 -11.14
CA TYR A 45 3.84 -2.89 -12.35
C TYR A 45 3.01 -3.74 -13.31
N LEU A 46 2.45 -3.12 -14.35
CA LEU A 46 1.63 -3.81 -15.36
C LEU A 46 2.49 -4.85 -16.10
N GLY A 47 2.11 -6.11 -16.04
CA GLY A 47 2.86 -7.22 -16.63
C GLY A 47 3.95 -7.82 -15.73
N CYS A 48 4.10 -7.34 -14.49
CA CYS A 48 4.91 -8.02 -13.49
C CYS A 48 4.37 -9.45 -13.26
N PRO A 49 5.22 -10.50 -13.25
CA PRO A 49 4.80 -11.85 -12.92
C PRO A 49 4.10 -11.88 -11.56
N ALA A 50 2.89 -12.45 -11.52
CA ALA A 50 2.14 -12.59 -10.29
C ALA A 50 2.83 -13.62 -9.38
N ALA A 51 3.02 -13.27 -8.11
CA ALA A 51 3.30 -14.27 -7.08
C ALA A 51 2.12 -15.25 -6.99
N THR A 52 2.38 -16.51 -6.65
CA THR A 52 1.35 -17.55 -6.56
C THR A 52 0.21 -17.09 -5.64
N GLY A 53 -1.00 -16.96 -6.19
CA GLY A 53 -2.19 -16.55 -5.43
C GLY A 53 -2.44 -15.04 -5.31
N ALA A 54 -1.50 -14.18 -5.74
CA ALA A 54 -1.66 -12.71 -5.64
C ALA A 54 -2.45 -12.09 -6.82
N GLY A 55 -2.59 -12.82 -7.94
CA GLY A 55 -3.17 -12.29 -9.17
C GLY A 55 -2.25 -11.28 -9.88
N ALA A 56 -2.59 -10.93 -11.12
CA ALA A 56 -1.85 -9.93 -11.87
C ALA A 56 -2.03 -8.54 -11.24
N TRP A 57 -0.97 -7.74 -11.23
CA TRP A 57 -1.09 -6.36 -10.78
C TRP A 57 -2.02 -5.57 -11.70
N SER A 58 -2.87 -4.74 -11.09
CA SER A 58 -3.72 -3.77 -11.79
C SER A 58 -3.62 -2.40 -11.12
N TYR A 59 -3.63 -1.36 -11.95
CA TYR A 59 -3.66 0.02 -11.47
C TYR A 59 -5.03 0.30 -10.84
N ASP A 60 -5.03 0.81 -9.61
CA ASP A 60 -6.24 1.28 -8.93
C ASP A 60 -6.34 2.80 -9.07
N ALA A 61 -7.03 3.25 -10.12
CA ALA A 61 -7.26 4.66 -10.37
C ALA A 61 -8.22 5.33 -9.37
N THR A 62 -9.00 4.53 -8.62
CA THR A 62 -10.05 5.03 -7.71
C THR A 62 -9.61 5.04 -6.25
N GLY A 63 -8.53 4.32 -5.92
CA GLY A 63 -7.99 4.22 -4.57
C GLY A 63 -8.84 3.37 -3.61
N TYR A 64 -9.82 2.60 -4.10
CA TYR A 64 -10.67 1.80 -3.22
C TYR A 64 -9.88 0.75 -2.44
N LYS A 65 -8.74 0.27 -2.95
CA LYS A 65 -7.88 -0.73 -2.27
C LYS A 65 -6.99 -0.15 -1.17
N LEU A 66 -7.05 1.16 -0.92
CA LEU A 66 -6.29 1.81 0.16
C LEU A 66 -6.81 1.35 1.53
N VAL A 67 -8.13 1.23 1.68
CA VAL A 67 -8.79 0.75 2.90
C VAL A 67 -9.33 -0.65 2.66
N PHE A 68 -9.08 -1.59 3.55
CA PHE A 68 -9.59 -2.96 3.41
C PHE A 68 -11.13 -3.00 3.46
N PRO A 69 -11.78 -3.97 2.81
CA PRO A 69 -13.23 -4.11 2.89
C PRO A 69 -13.63 -4.50 4.32
N ILE A 70 -14.80 -4.03 4.74
CA ILE A 70 -15.47 -4.55 5.92
C ILE A 70 -15.83 -6.01 5.62
N PRO A 71 -15.49 -6.98 6.50
CA PRO A 71 -15.81 -8.38 6.27
C PRO A 71 -17.31 -8.61 6.06
N ALA A 72 -17.67 -9.47 5.10
CA ALA A 72 -19.07 -9.74 4.75
C ALA A 72 -19.90 -10.21 5.95
N SER A 73 -19.35 -11.08 6.79
CA SER A 73 -20.01 -11.53 8.01
C SER A 73 -20.35 -10.37 8.97
N VAL A 74 -19.50 -9.34 9.06
CA VAL A 74 -19.77 -8.17 9.89
C VAL A 74 -20.91 -7.33 9.32
N LEU A 75 -21.01 -7.20 8.00
CA LEU A 75 -22.11 -6.50 7.33
C LEU A 75 -23.44 -7.25 7.45
N GLU A 76 -23.41 -8.59 7.39
CA GLU A 76 -24.59 -9.44 7.61
C GLU A 76 -25.12 -9.33 9.04
N LEU A 77 -24.23 -9.29 10.04
CA LEU A 77 -24.61 -9.15 11.44
C LEU A 77 -25.11 -7.73 11.79
N ASN A 78 -24.60 -6.69 11.13
CA ASN A 78 -24.94 -5.31 11.42
C ASN A 78 -25.35 -4.53 10.16
N THR A 79 -26.65 -4.56 9.88
CA THR A 79 -27.28 -3.89 8.73
C THR A 79 -27.20 -2.35 8.75
N LYS A 80 -26.69 -1.74 9.82
CA LYS A 80 -26.44 -0.30 9.89
C LYS A 80 -25.07 0.10 9.32
N LEU A 81 -24.17 -0.87 9.11
CA LEU A 81 -22.87 -0.62 8.49
C LEU A 81 -23.02 -0.56 6.97
N THR A 82 -22.31 0.38 6.37
CA THR A 82 -22.14 0.49 4.92
C THR A 82 -20.71 0.11 4.57
N GLN A 83 -20.52 -0.59 3.45
CA GLN A 83 -19.21 -0.97 2.97
C GLN A 83 -18.34 0.26 2.67
N ASN A 84 -17.02 0.10 2.76
CA ASN A 84 -16.05 1.09 2.32
C ASN A 84 -16.22 1.39 0.82
N PRO A 85 -16.04 2.64 0.38
CA PRO A 85 -16.31 3.03 -1.01
C PRO A 85 -15.57 2.15 -2.03
N GLY A 86 -16.28 1.69 -3.06
CA GLY A 86 -15.73 0.95 -4.20
C GLY A 86 -15.72 -0.58 -4.06
N TYR A 87 -16.02 -1.13 -2.89
CA TYR A 87 -16.24 -2.56 -2.67
C TYR A 87 -17.70 -2.98 -2.79
#